data_AF-A0A537Y7A9-F1
#
_entry.id   AF-A0A537Y7A9-F1
#
_cell.length_a   1.000
_cell.length_b   1.000
_cell.length_c   1.000
_cell.angle_alpha   90.00
_cell.angle_beta   90.00
_cell.angle_gamma   90.00
#
_symmetry.space_group_name_H-M   'P 1'
#
loop_
_entity.id
_entity.type
_entity.pdbx_description
1 polymer ?
#
loop_
_entity_poly.entity_id
_entity_poly.type
_entity_poly.pdbx_seq_one_letter_code
_entity_poly.pdbx_strand_id
1 'polypeptide(L)'
;MKLREMDERTTYLEQLHEDDGQVVLINQFEVPPEDAERFLEVWADDAAFMTRQPGFISTQLHRGTAGSSTFMNVAVWESAAALRQAFRSPEFPARAARYPEGVVAAPHVFKKVAVPGICTS
;
A
#
# COMPACT_ATOMS: atom_id res chain seq x y z
N MET A 1 -4.22 -7.99 11.08
CA MET A 1 -4.23 -7.98 9.60
C MET A 1 -3.42 -9.13 9.03
N LYS A 2 -3.87 -9.72 7.92
CA LYS A 2 -3.15 -10.74 7.14
C LYS A 2 -2.69 -10.16 5.80
N LEU A 3 -1.62 -10.72 5.22
CA LEU A 3 -1.16 -10.36 3.88
C LEU A 3 -1.55 -11.47 2.89
N ARG A 4 -2.07 -11.08 1.73
CA ARG A 4 -2.35 -11.92 0.58
C ARG A 4 -1.56 -11.39 -0.62
N GLU A 5 -0.86 -12.26 -1.33
CA GLU A 5 -0.17 -11.86 -2.57
C GLU A 5 -1.20 -11.53 -3.67
N MET A 6 -0.94 -10.46 -4.42
CA MET A 6 -1.78 -10.08 -5.57
C MET A 6 -1.43 -10.88 -6.84
N ASP A 7 -0.17 -11.32 -6.95
CA ASP A 7 0.34 -12.12 -8.06
C ASP A 7 0.76 -13.51 -7.56
N GLU A 8 0.54 -14.53 -8.38
CA GLU A 8 0.86 -15.92 -8.03
C GLU A 8 2.34 -16.26 -8.21
N ARG A 9 3.10 -15.44 -8.93
CA ARG A 9 4.49 -15.73 -9.33
C ARG A 9 5.52 -14.89 -8.61
N THR A 10 5.14 -13.67 -8.23
CA THR A 10 6.03 -12.66 -7.66
C THR A 10 5.43 -12.13 -6.37
N THR A 11 6.13 -12.37 -5.27
CA THR A 11 5.71 -11.88 -3.95
C THR A 11 5.98 -10.39 -3.81
N TYR A 12 5.22 -9.72 -2.96
CA TYR A 12 5.44 -8.32 -2.61
C TYR A 12 6.88 -8.04 -2.14
N LEU A 13 7.47 -8.95 -1.35
CA LEU A 13 8.83 -8.79 -0.84
C LEU A 13 9.89 -8.85 -1.95
N GLU A 14 9.69 -9.69 -2.97
CA GLU A 14 10.60 -9.75 -4.12
C GLU A 14 10.57 -8.45 -4.92
N GLN A 15 9.38 -7.86 -5.12
CA GLN A 15 9.24 -6.59 -5.83
C GLN A 15 9.96 -5.44 -5.16
N LEU A 16 10.06 -5.46 -3.83
CA LEU A 16 10.78 -4.45 -3.07
C LEU A 16 12.28 -4.45 -3.34
N HIS A 17 12.86 -5.49 -3.94
CA HIS A 17 14.28 -5.55 -4.32
C HIS A 17 14.61 -4.86 -5.64
N GLU A 18 13.60 -4.45 -6.42
CA GLU A 18 13.80 -3.62 -7.60
C GLU A 18 14.31 -2.22 -7.20
N ASP A 19 15.22 -1.64 -7.98
CA ASP A 19 15.86 -0.36 -7.64
C ASP A 19 15.63 0.75 -8.70
N ASP A 20 14.86 0.53 -9.78
CA ASP A 20 14.72 1.49 -10.88
C ASP A 20 13.44 2.36 -10.82
N GLY A 21 13.65 3.66 -10.64
CA GLY A 21 12.67 4.71 -10.93
C GLY A 21 11.41 4.71 -10.06
N GLN A 22 10.52 5.65 -10.37
CA GLN A 22 9.28 5.87 -9.63
C GLN A 22 8.38 4.63 -9.69
N VAL A 23 7.85 4.24 -8.53
CA VAL A 23 6.91 3.11 -8.39
C VAL A 23 5.58 3.55 -7.80
N VAL A 24 4.56 2.75 -8.06
CA VAL A 24 3.22 2.90 -7.48
C VAL A 24 2.93 1.66 -6.64
N LEU A 25 2.82 1.83 -5.32
CA LEU A 25 2.27 0.84 -4.43
C LEU A 25 0.75 0.90 -4.53
N ILE A 26 0.12 -0.19 -4.94
CA ILE A 26 -1.33 -0.38 -4.78
C ILE A 26 -1.53 -1.44 -3.70
N ASN A 27 -2.24 -1.07 -2.65
CA ASN A 27 -2.60 -1.99 -1.57
C ASN A 27 -4.12 -2.07 -1.47
N GLN A 28 -4.68 -3.20 -1.88
CA GLN A 28 -6.08 -3.51 -1.69
C GLN A 28 -6.29 -4.06 -0.29
N PHE A 29 -7.31 -3.56 0.41
CA PHE A 29 -7.73 -4.08 1.70
C PHE A 29 -9.14 -4.65 1.59
N GLU A 30 -9.35 -5.83 2.14
CA GLU A 30 -10.67 -6.35 2.50
C GLU A 30 -10.86 -6.10 3.99
N VAL A 31 -11.88 -5.30 4.33
CA VAL A 31 -12.11 -4.80 5.70
C VAL A 31 -13.52 -5.21 6.12
N PRO A 32 -13.68 -6.03 7.17
CA PRO A 32 -15.00 -6.30 7.74
C PRO A 32 -15.75 -5.00 8.03
N PRO A 33 -17.05 -4.89 7.69
CA PRO A 33 -17.80 -3.64 7.87
C PRO A 33 -17.72 -3.08 9.30
N GLU A 34 -17.73 -3.96 10.31
CA GLU A 34 -17.59 -3.63 11.73
C GLU A 34 -16.20 -3.06 12.10
N ASP A 35 -15.17 -3.36 11.32
CA ASP A 35 -13.79 -2.92 11.53
C ASP A 35 -13.46 -1.64 10.75
N ALA A 36 -14.38 -1.13 9.91
CA ALA A 36 -14.08 -0.06 8.94
C ALA A 36 -13.62 1.25 9.58
N GLU A 37 -14.27 1.69 10.67
CA GLU A 37 -13.87 2.90 11.39
C GLU A 37 -12.49 2.72 12.02
N ARG A 38 -12.27 1.59 12.70
CA ARG A 38 -10.99 1.28 13.32
C ARG A 38 -9.86 1.16 12.29
N PHE A 39 -10.14 0.56 11.14
CA PHE A 39 -9.21 0.50 10.02
C PHE A 39 -8.80 1.90 9.56
N LEU A 40 -9.75 2.82 9.40
CA LEU A 40 -9.46 4.20 8.96
C LEU A 40 -8.59 4.96 9.96
N GLU A 41 -8.85 4.83 11.26
CA GLU A 41 -8.01 5.44 12.31
C GLU A 41 -6.56 4.94 12.23
N VAL A 42 -6.38 3.62 12.21
CA VAL A 42 -5.05 3.00 12.20
C VAL A 42 -4.32 3.31 10.90
N TRP A 43 -5.04 3.28 9.77
CA TRP A 43 -4.49 3.64 8.47
C TRP A 43 -4.05 5.10 8.42
N ALA A 44 -4.83 6.03 8.99
CA ALA A 44 -4.46 7.45 9.01
C ALA A 44 -3.16 7.68 9.80
N ASP A 45 -3.02 7.04 10.96
CA ASP A 45 -1.78 7.10 11.76
C ASP A 45 -0.56 6.51 11.04
N ASP A 46 -0.76 5.41 10.32
CA ASP A 46 0.27 4.73 9.54
C ASP A 46 0.68 5.59 8.33
N ALA A 47 -0.29 6.09 7.57
CA ALA A 47 -0.09 7.00 6.45
C ALA A 47 0.63 8.28 6.89
N ALA A 48 0.25 8.89 8.01
CA ALA A 48 0.93 10.07 8.55
C ALA A 48 2.42 9.82 8.83
N PHE A 49 2.79 8.60 9.21
CA PHE A 49 4.20 8.20 9.36
C PHE A 49 4.89 7.97 8.01
N MET A 50 4.22 7.26 7.10
CA MET A 50 4.76 6.93 5.77
C MET A 50 4.99 8.20 4.93
N THR A 51 4.15 9.21 5.05
CA THR A 51 4.28 10.47 4.30
C THR A 51 5.51 11.29 4.66
N ARG A 52 6.16 10.99 5.80
CA ARG A 52 7.40 11.65 6.25
C ARG A 52 8.66 10.90 5.84
N GLN A 53 8.54 9.73 5.22
CA GLN A 53 9.70 8.92 4.85
C GLN A 53 10.38 9.49 3.61
N PRO A 54 11.72 9.41 3.51
CA PRO A 54 12.43 9.77 2.29
C PRO A 54 11.90 9.01 1.08
N GLY A 55 11.72 9.72 -0.03
CA GLY A 55 11.22 9.16 -1.29
C GLY A 55 9.71 8.92 -1.35
N PHE A 56 8.95 9.29 -0.32
CA PHE A 56 7.49 9.35 -0.42
C PHE A 56 7.06 10.51 -1.33
N ILE A 57 6.10 10.29 -2.23
CA ILE A 57 5.57 11.33 -3.12
C ILE A 57 4.11 11.65 -2.79
N SER A 58 3.23 10.65 -2.79
CA SER A 58 1.81 10.84 -2.51
C SER A 58 1.12 9.55 -2.09
N THR A 59 -0.06 9.67 -1.48
CA THR A 59 -0.93 8.54 -1.15
C THR A 59 -2.38 8.97 -1.22
N GLN A 60 -3.25 8.11 -1.72
CA GLN A 60 -4.70 8.31 -1.70
C GLN A 60 -5.40 7.01 -1.32
N LEU A 61 -6.18 7.05 -0.24
CA LEU A 61 -7.07 5.97 0.13
C LEU A 61 -8.39 6.11 -0.61
N HIS A 62 -8.87 5.02 -1.18
CA HIS A 62 -10.15 4.89 -1.85
C HIS A 62 -11.01 3.90 -1.07
N ARG A 63 -12.31 4.17 -1.00
CA ARG A 63 -13.31 3.26 -0.44
C ARG A 63 -14.20 2.77 -1.57
N GLY A 64 -14.48 1.47 -1.58
CA GLY A 64 -15.45 0.88 -2.49
C GLY A 64 -16.84 1.49 -2.30
N THR A 65 -17.57 1.65 -3.40
CA THR A 65 -18.94 2.19 -3.38
C THR A 65 -19.97 1.09 -3.15
N ALA A 66 -21.25 1.45 -3.08
CA ALA A 66 -22.37 0.50 -2.99
C ALA A 66 -22.27 -0.53 -1.85
N GLY A 67 -21.70 -0.13 -0.70
CA GLY A 67 -21.57 -0.99 0.48
C GLY A 67 -20.43 -2.00 0.42
N SER A 68 -19.50 -1.88 -0.54
CA SER A 68 -18.29 -2.70 -0.60
C SER A 68 -17.43 -2.59 0.67
N SER A 69 -16.89 -3.73 1.11
CA SER A 69 -15.90 -3.87 2.17
C SER A 69 -14.45 -3.62 1.69
N THR A 70 -14.27 -3.24 0.42
CA THR A 70 -12.95 -3.05 -0.17
C THR A 70 -12.47 -1.61 -0.01
N PHE A 71 -11.21 -1.46 0.40
CA PHE A 71 -10.47 -0.21 0.33
C PHE A 71 -9.25 -0.40 -0.59
N MET A 72 -8.76 0.70 -1.16
CA MET A 72 -7.56 0.68 -1.99
C MET A 72 -6.70 1.89 -1.70
N ASN A 73 -5.49 1.65 -1.20
CA ASN A 73 -4.48 2.69 -1.14
C ASN A 73 -3.66 2.70 -2.43
N VAL A 74 -3.50 3.86 -3.03
CA VAL A 74 -2.59 4.08 -4.16
C VAL A 74 -1.55 5.09 -3.71
N ALA A 75 -0.30 4.65 -3.56
CA ALA A 75 0.81 5.46 -3.09
C ALA A 75 1.94 5.50 -4.12
N VAL A 76 2.51 6.68 -4.34
CA VAL A 76 3.61 6.90 -5.27
C VAL A 76 4.89 7.12 -4.48
N TRP A 77 5.95 6.44 -4.87
CA TRP A 77 7.28 6.51 -4.26
C TRP A 77 8.34 6.73 -5.33
N GLU A 78 9.42 7.42 -4.98
CA GLU A 78 10.56 7.65 -5.86
C GLU A 78 11.22 6.35 -6.33
N SER A 79 11.18 5.29 -5.53
CA SER A 79 11.66 3.94 -5.89
C SER A 79 11.14 2.85 -4.96
N ALA A 80 11.23 1.60 -5.41
CA ALA A 80 10.99 0.43 -4.56
C ALA A 80 12.03 0.33 -3.42
N ALA A 81 13.26 0.82 -3.62
CA ALA A 81 14.27 0.95 -2.56
C ALA A 81 13.85 1.92 -1.44
N ALA A 82 13.31 3.09 -1.78
CA ALA A 82 12.81 4.06 -0.81
C ALA A 82 11.63 3.47 -0.01
N LEU A 83 10.70 2.80 -0.70
CA LEU A 83 9.59 2.09 -0.08
C LEU A 83 10.08 0.99 0.88
N ARG A 84 11.03 0.16 0.44
CA ARG A 84 11.67 -0.89 1.25
C ARG A 84 12.32 -0.32 2.50
N GLN A 85 12.98 0.85 2.41
CA GLN A 85 13.62 1.50 3.53
C GLN A 85 12.59 2.00 4.57
N ALA A 86 11.48 2.57 4.12
CA ALA A 86 10.38 3.00 4.99
C ALA A 86 9.85 1.83 5.84
N PHE A 87 9.67 0.66 5.25
CA PHE A 87 9.20 -0.54 5.96
C PHE A 87 10.21 -1.16 6.93
N ARG A 88 11.51 -0.91 6.73
CA ARG A 88 12.56 -1.34 7.66
C ARG A 88 12.66 -0.46 8.91
N SER A 89 11.89 0.62 9.00
CA SER A 89 11.86 1.46 10.19
C SER A 89 11.38 0.65 11.41
N PRO A 90 12.03 0.76 12.58
CA PRO A 90 11.61 0.08 13.81
C PRO A 90 10.18 0.41 14.25
N GLU A 91 9.66 1.58 13.84
CA GLU A 91 8.29 2.00 14.15
C GLU A 91 7.23 1.25 13.32
N PHE A 92 7.60 0.71 12.15
CA PHE A 92 6.63 0.13 11.23
C PHE A 92 5.95 -1.15 11.78
N PRO A 93 6.67 -2.15 12.34
CA PRO A 93 6.05 -3.34 12.90
C PRO A 93 5.03 -3.03 14.00
N ALA A 94 5.33 -2.06 14.87
CA ALA A 94 4.42 -1.63 15.93
C ALA A 94 3.14 -0.99 15.36
N ARG A 95 3.25 -0.26 14.24
CA ARG A 95 2.11 0.35 13.56
C ARG A 95 1.24 -0.70 12.87
N ALA A 96 1.87 -1.64 12.15
CA ALA A 96 1.19 -2.73 11.45
C ALA A 96 0.39 -3.65 12.41
N ALA A 97 0.88 -3.85 13.63
CA ALA A 97 0.20 -4.64 14.65
C ALA A 97 -1.12 -4.02 15.17
N ARG A 98 -1.38 -2.73 14.90
CA ARG A 98 -2.60 -2.04 15.36
C ARG A 98 -3.80 -2.29 14.46
N TYR A 99 -3.60 -2.80 13.24
CA TYR A 99 -4.70 -3.07 12.31
C TYR A 99 -5.58 -4.24 12.81
N PRO A 100 -6.91 -4.17 12.65
CA PRO A 100 -7.81 -5.25 13.06
C PRO A 100 -7.40 -6.62 12.47
N GLU A 101 -7.69 -7.69 13.20
CA GLU A 101 -7.29 -9.04 12.79
C GLU A 101 -8.00 -9.50 11.51
N GLY A 102 -9.26 -9.08 11.32
CA GLY A 102 -10.08 -9.44 10.16
C GLY A 102 -9.68 -8.76 8.85
N VAL A 103 -8.80 -7.75 8.88
CA VAL A 103 -8.34 -7.07 7.67
C VAL A 103 -7.39 -7.96 6.88
N VAL A 104 -7.61 -8.06 5.57
CA VAL A 104 -6.69 -8.69 4.61
C VAL A 104 -6.13 -7.60 3.71
N ALA A 105 -4.81 -7.43 3.68
CA ALA A 105 -4.11 -6.54 2.77
C ALA A 105 -3.48 -7.33 1.61
N ALA A 106 -3.52 -6.75 0.42
CA ALA A 106 -2.87 -7.26 -0.78
C ALA A 106 -2.06 -6.14 -1.43
N PRO A 107 -0.85 -5.85 -0.90
CA PRO A 107 0.07 -4.87 -1.48
C PRO A 107 0.77 -5.44 -2.71
N HIS A 108 0.97 -4.60 -3.71
CA HIS A 108 1.77 -4.92 -4.89
C HIS A 108 2.37 -3.64 -5.48
N VAL A 109 3.56 -3.75 -6.06
CA VAL A 109 4.30 -2.60 -6.61
C VAL A 109 4.21 -2.62 -8.14
N PHE A 110 3.89 -1.47 -8.72
CA PHE A 110 3.68 -1.30 -10.15
C PHE A 110 4.60 -0.22 -10.71
N LYS A 111 4.96 -0.36 -11.98
CA LYS A 111 5.45 0.74 -12.81
C LYS A 111 4.33 1.17 -13.74
N LYS A 112 4.26 2.46 -14.04
CA LYS A 112 3.35 2.95 -15.09
C LYS A 112 3.84 2.44 -16.45
N VAL A 113 2.91 1.98 -17.26
CA VAL A 113 3.17 1.57 -18.64
C VAL A 113 2.57 2.61 -19.56
N ALA A 114 3.39 3.19 -20.44
CA ALA A 114 2.90 4.08 -21.48
C ALA A 114 2.18 3.25 -22.55
N VAL A 115 0.94 3.61 -22.86
CA VAL A 115 0.17 3.04 -23.96
C VAL A 115 -0.07 4.17 -24.98
N PRO A 116 0.47 4.08 -26.20
CA PRO A 116 0.39 5.16 -27.19
C PRO A 116 -1.04 5.66 -27.42
N GLY A 117 -1.23 6.98 -27.29
CA GLY A 117 -2.54 7.63 -27.45
C GLY A 117 -3.51 7.44 -26.29
N ILE A 118 -3.14 6.70 -25.22
CA ILE A 118 -4.01 6.39 -24.08
C ILE A 118 -3.44 6.95 -22.78
N CYS A 119 -2.22 6.56 -22.41
CA CYS A 119 -1.60 6.98 -21.15
C CYS A 119 -0.08 7.08 -21.24
N THR A 120 0.50 7.93 -20.41
CA THR A 120 1.94 8.12 -20.28
C THR A 120 2.48 7.34 -19.09
N SER A 121 3.76 6.93 -19.15
CA SER A 121 4.52 6.39 -18.03
C SER A 121 4.99 7.50 -17.10
#